data_AF-A0A3A5WLL8-F1
#
_entry.id   AF-A0A3A5WLL8-F1
#
_cell.length_a   1.000
_cell.length_b   1.000
_cell.length_c   1.000
_cell.angle_alpha   90.00
_cell.angle_beta   90.00
_cell.angle_gamma   90.00
#
_symmetry.space_group_name_H-M   'P 1'
#
loop_
_entity.id
_entity.type
_entity.pdbx_description
1 polymer ?
#
loop_
_entity_poly.entity_id
_entity_poly.type
_entity_poly.pdbx_seq_one_letter_code
_entity_poly.pdbx_strand_id
1 'polypeptide(L)'
;MENLNTALLLMVVGMATVFAILLIVINLGKSLIALVNKYAPEEVTPAKAAANGPAPVPGNILAAISAAVTVVTQGKGKVAKVEKI
;
A
#
# COMPACT_ATOMS: atom_id res chain seq x y z
N MET A 1 -10.57 -11.30 -56.14
CA MET A 1 -11.58 -10.89 -55.14
C MET A 1 -11.44 -11.69 -53.84
N GLU A 2 -10.99 -12.95 -53.90
CA GLU A 2 -10.80 -13.83 -52.72
C GLU A 2 -9.76 -13.30 -51.70
N ASN A 3 -8.61 -12.79 -52.16
CA ASN A 3 -7.54 -12.33 -51.27
C ASN A 3 -7.92 -11.14 -50.36
N LEU A 4 -8.85 -10.29 -50.80
CA LEU A 4 -9.30 -9.15 -49.99
C LEU A 4 -10.19 -9.60 -48.84
N ASN A 5 -11.03 -10.62 -49.06
CA ASN A 5 -11.86 -11.21 -48.01
C ASN A 5 -10.96 -11.90 -46.96
N THR A 6 -9.97 -12.67 -47.41
CA THR A 6 -8.98 -13.29 -46.51
C THR A 6 -8.19 -12.25 -45.71
N ALA A 7 -7.76 -11.16 -46.35
CA ALA A 7 -7.05 -10.08 -45.65
C ALA A 7 -7.91 -9.40 -44.57
N LEU A 8 -9.19 -9.13 -44.88
CA LEU A 8 -10.13 -8.53 -43.95
C LEU A 8 -10.44 -9.47 -42.77
N LEU A 9 -10.58 -10.78 -43.04
CA LEU A 9 -10.77 -11.80 -42.02
C LEU A 9 -9.56 -11.88 -41.09
N LEU A 10 -8.34 -11.93 -41.62
CA LEU A 10 -7.11 -11.96 -40.83
C LEU A 10 -6.95 -10.72 -39.97
N MET A 11 -7.34 -9.55 -40.47
CA MET A 11 -7.31 -8.29 -39.70
C MET A 11 -8.26 -8.36 -38.49
N VAL A 12 -9.50 -8.80 -38.69
CA VAL A 12 -10.50 -8.93 -37.62
C VAL A 12 -10.07 -9.99 -36.61
N VAL A 13 -9.58 -11.14 -37.07
CA VAL A 13 -9.08 -12.21 -36.19
C VAL A 13 -7.88 -11.72 -35.37
N GLY A 14 -6.93 -11.02 -35.99
CA GLY A 14 -5.78 -10.46 -35.29
C GLY A 14 -6.19 -9.47 -34.19
N MET A 15 -7.10 -8.53 -34.50
CA MET A 15 -7.57 -7.58 -33.50
C MET A 15 -8.41 -8.23 -32.40
N ALA A 16 -9.30 -9.16 -32.76
CA ALA A 16 -10.15 -9.86 -31.80
C ALA A 16 -9.34 -10.74 -30.84
N THR A 17 -8.32 -11.44 -31.34
CA THR A 17 -7.45 -12.29 -30.52
C THR A 17 -6.60 -11.46 -29.56
N VAL A 18 -6.01 -10.35 -30.02
CA VAL A 18 -5.28 -9.42 -29.15
C VAL A 18 -6.20 -8.86 -28.07
N PHE A 19 -7.41 -8.41 -28.45
CA PHE A 19 -8.37 -7.86 -27.50
C PHE A 19 -8.82 -8.90 -26.45
N ALA A 20 -9.09 -10.13 -26.88
CA ALA A 20 -9.45 -11.22 -25.98
C ALA A 20 -8.33 -11.55 -24.96
N ILE A 21 -7.09 -11.63 -25.41
CA ILE A 21 -5.93 -11.88 -24.53
C ILE A 21 -5.79 -10.75 -23.50
N LEU A 22 -5.89 -9.49 -23.93
CA LEU A 22 -5.80 -8.34 -23.02
C LEU A 22 -6.89 -8.40 -21.94
N LEU A 23 -8.14 -8.68 -22.32
CA LEU A 23 -9.24 -8.82 -21.34
C LEU A 23 -8.96 -9.93 -20.32
N ILE A 24 -8.45 -11.08 -20.78
CA ILE A 24 -8.08 -12.19 -19.89
C ILE A 24 -6.99 -11.76 -18.92
N VAL A 25 -5.90 -11.17 -19.42
CA VAL A 25 -4.75 -10.76 -18.60
C VAL A 25 -5.16 -9.71 -17.56
N ILE A 26 -5.99 -8.73 -17.92
CA ILE A 26 -6.48 -7.71 -17.00
C ILE A 26 -7.33 -8.35 -15.89
N ASN A 27 -8.26 -9.24 -16.24
CA ASN A 27 -9.11 -9.89 -15.24
C ASN A 27 -8.31 -10.82 -14.33
N LEU A 28 -7.36 -11.59 -14.88
CA LEU A 28 -6.45 -12.41 -14.09
C LEU A 28 -5.61 -11.54 -13.14
N GLY A 29 -5.06 -10.43 -13.63
CA GLY A 29 -4.28 -9.48 -12.83
C GLY A 29 -5.10 -8.91 -11.67
N LYS A 30 -6.35 -8.49 -11.92
CA LYS A 30 -7.26 -8.00 -10.87
C LYS A 30 -7.56 -9.08 -9.83
N SER A 31 -7.81 -10.31 -10.25
CA SER A 31 -8.04 -11.44 -9.33
C SER A 31 -6.79 -11.77 -8.50
N LEU A 32 -5.61 -11.75 -9.11
CA LEU A 32 -4.33 -11.94 -8.42
C LEU A 32 -4.06 -10.84 -7.39
N ILE A 33 -4.29 -9.58 -7.75
CA ILE A 33 -4.17 -8.45 -6.82
C ILE A 33 -5.14 -8.61 -5.64
N ALA A 34 -6.40 -8.94 -5.92
CA ALA A 34 -7.39 -9.17 -4.86
C ALA A 34 -7.01 -10.35 -3.95
N LEU A 35 -6.43 -11.41 -4.51
CA LEU A 35 -5.95 -12.57 -3.77
C LEU A 35 -4.77 -12.21 -2.88
N VAL A 36 -3.76 -11.56 -3.44
CA VAL A 36 -2.59 -11.10 -2.68
C VAL A 36 -3.02 -10.14 -1.56
N ASN A 37 -3.86 -9.15 -1.86
CA ASN A 37 -4.38 -8.21 -0.86
C ASN A 37 -5.20 -8.89 0.25
N LYS A 38 -5.79 -10.06 0.00
CA LYS A 38 -6.53 -10.84 0.99
C LYS A 38 -5.62 -11.71 1.86
N TYR A 39 -4.60 -12.33 1.28
CA TYR A 39 -3.73 -13.31 1.97
C TYR A 39 -2.47 -12.70 2.57
N ALA A 40 -1.94 -11.66 1.93
CA ALA A 40 -0.91 -10.77 2.46
C ALA A 40 -1.50 -9.36 2.35
N PRO A 41 -2.43 -9.00 3.26
CA PRO A 41 -2.85 -7.61 3.34
C PRO A 41 -1.56 -6.82 3.55
N GLU A 42 -1.16 -6.07 2.52
CA GLU A 42 -0.34 -4.89 2.78
C GLU A 42 -1.09 -4.19 3.89
N GLU A 43 -0.44 -3.99 5.04
CA GLU A 43 -0.97 -3.07 6.01
C GLU A 43 -1.19 -1.80 5.21
N VAL A 44 -2.45 -1.53 4.88
CA VAL A 44 -2.91 -0.21 4.53
C VAL A 44 -2.65 0.56 5.81
N THR A 45 -1.38 0.93 6.04
CA THR A 45 -1.02 2.15 6.71
C THR A 45 -1.90 3.15 5.98
N PRO A 46 -3.04 3.55 6.57
CA PRO A 46 -4.07 4.28 5.88
C PRO A 46 -3.34 5.46 5.27
N ALA A 47 -3.33 5.53 3.92
CA ALA A 47 -2.46 6.38 3.12
C ALA A 47 -2.03 7.55 3.97
N LYS A 48 -0.82 7.45 4.56
CA LYS A 48 -0.36 8.27 5.69
C LYS A 48 -0.89 9.66 5.44
N ALA A 49 -2.00 10.03 6.09
CA ALA A 49 -2.60 11.34 5.91
C ALA A 49 -1.47 12.27 6.21
N ALA A 50 -0.90 12.92 5.18
CA ALA A 50 0.49 13.34 5.15
C ALA A 50 0.86 13.84 6.53
N ALA A 51 1.47 12.96 7.33
CA ALA A 51 1.79 13.29 8.70
C ALA A 51 3.08 14.07 8.57
N ASN A 52 2.94 15.30 8.06
CA ASN A 52 3.86 16.41 8.22
C ASN A 52 3.77 16.88 9.69
N GLY A 53 3.76 15.92 10.60
CA GLY A 53 3.89 16.09 12.03
C GLY A 53 5.10 15.28 12.48
N PRO A 54 5.81 15.71 13.54
CA PRO A 54 6.95 14.98 14.05
C PRO A 54 6.59 13.50 14.20
N ALA A 55 7.47 12.62 13.71
CA ALA A 55 7.28 11.18 13.84
C ALA A 55 6.90 10.84 15.30
N PRO A 56 5.85 10.02 15.53
CA PRO A 56 5.46 9.65 16.88
C PRO A 56 6.68 9.10 17.63
N VAL A 57 6.91 9.59 18.83
CA VAL A 57 8.04 9.13 19.65
C VAL A 57 7.84 7.63 19.92
N PRO A 58 8.79 6.76 19.54
CA PRO A 58 8.70 5.33 19.79
C PRO A 58 8.37 5.03 21.26
N GLY A 59 7.47 4.07 21.51
CA GLY A 59 7.00 3.75 22.86
C GLY A 59 8.13 3.40 23.85
N ASN A 60 9.20 2.79 23.35
CA ASN A 60 10.39 2.46 24.14
C ASN A 60 11.12 3.72 24.64
N ILE A 61 11.14 4.80 23.84
CA ILE A 61 11.76 6.07 24.21
C ILE A 61 10.88 6.80 25.24
N LEU A 62 9.55 6.81 25.06
CA LEU A 62 8.62 7.38 26.04
C LEU A 62 8.73 6.69 27.41
N ALA A 63 8.83 5.35 27.42
CA ALA A 63 9.00 4.56 28.64
C ALA A 63 10.32 4.90 29.35
N ALA A 64 11.43 5.00 28.60
CA ALA A 64 12.73 5.37 29.14
C ALA A 64 12.73 6.78 29.75
N ILE A 65 12.09 7.76 29.07
CA ILE A 65 11.96 9.14 29.58
C ILE A 65 11.12 9.16 30.86
N SER A 66 9.99 8.46 30.88
CA SER A 66 9.12 8.38 32.07
C SER A 66 9.84 7.76 33.27
N ALA A 67 10.62 6.69 33.04
CA ALA A 67 11.44 6.07 34.07
C ALA A 67 12.53 7.02 34.58
N ALA A 68 13.26 7.69 33.68
CA ALA A 68 14.28 8.66 34.05
C ALA A 68 13.71 9.83 34.87
N VAL A 69 12.56 10.39 34.44
CA VAL A 69 11.88 11.47 35.17
C VAL A 69 11.43 10.99 36.55
N THR A 70 10.91 9.78 36.66
CA THR A 70 10.53 9.18 37.95
C THR A 70 11.72 9.06 38.89
N VAL A 71 12.88 8.60 38.39
CA VAL A 71 14.12 8.47 39.17
C VAL A 71 14.63 9.85 39.63
N VAL A 72 14.72 10.81 38.71
CA VAL A 72 15.27 12.15 39.01
C VAL A 72 14.34 12.95 39.93
N THR A 73 13.03 12.79 39.79
CA THR A 73 12.03 13.51 40.60
C THR A 73 11.58 12.75 41.84
N GLN A 74 12.20 11.62 42.15
CA GLN A 74 11.83 10.73 43.26
C GLN A 74 10.32 10.39 43.25
N GLY A 75 9.76 10.17 42.06
CA GLY A 75 8.35 9.82 41.87
C GLY A 75 7.36 10.98 41.92
N LYS A 76 7.82 12.24 42.02
CA LYS A 76 6.93 13.42 42.08
C LYS A 76 6.59 14.01 40.71
N GLY A 77 7.42 13.78 39.69
CA GLY A 77 7.25 14.30 38.33
C GLY A 77 6.54 13.33 37.40
N LYS A 78 5.80 13.88 36.41
CA LYS A 78 5.15 13.12 35.34
C LYS A 78 5.47 13.76 33.98
N VAL A 79 5.63 12.94 32.96
CA VAL A 79 5.83 13.40 31.58
C VAL A 79 4.48 13.85 31.01
N ALA A 80 4.32 15.15 30.74
CA ALA A 80 3.08 15.71 30.21
C ALA A 80 3.04 15.74 28.67
N LYS A 81 4.19 16.03 28.04
CA LYS A 81 4.32 16.12 26.58
C LYS A 81 5.77 15.87 26.18
N VAL A 82 5.98 15.19 25.05
CA VAL A 82 7.32 15.01 24.44
C VAL A 82 7.24 15.54 23.02
N GLU A 83 8.04 16.55 22.72
CA GLU A 83 8.16 17.14 21.38
C GLU A 83 9.62 17.10 20.94
N LYS A 84 9.84 16.82 19.66
CA LYS A 84 11.17 16.86 19.06
C LYS A 84 11.48 18.32 18.70
N ILE A 85 12.55 18.87 19.27
CA ILE A 85 13.09 20.19 18.93
C ILE A 85 13.94 20.07 17.67
#